data_AF-A0A1Z2XPA5-F1
#
_entry.id   AF-A0A1Z2XPA5-F1
#
_cell.length_a   1.000
_cell.length_b   1.000
_cell.length_c   1.000
_cell.angle_alpha   90.00
_cell.angle_beta   90.00
_cell.angle_gamma   90.00
#
_symmetry.space_group_name_H-M   'P 1'
#
loop_
_entity.id
_entity.type
_entity.pdbx_description
1 polymer ?
#
loop_
_entity_poly.entity_id
_entity_poly.type
_entity_poly.pdbx_seq_one_letter_code
_entity_poly.pdbx_strand_id
1 'polypeptide(L)'
;MKKKALLIFTLIFWMVAACTFLSMKVEQEMIPQVTAVEPDRGVGWDKDPTLPADCIIEDENGQHVYSIYEGTGWEAGTRAAEVSGWFQMEDKIILSNSWGDFVQYSSKPLREGELLEVLRGGDKVEDRWLAVFPEGLELELNWDGAELPKGVSVEEWNQNAVQLHVDDDLAPFMQGRAKSRVPNLAGATVYSFNDMYQLLDNFTGFGLLLGILTLVLVLWICSCVFSRKVRRNRWALIVNLALGLALLICVPLVLDTIDLPSSLLPRERITDFGAIAGAMDQFFGALKGFAAQGSQVADGAIHQASTMLWRSVGLAAVISIIAIGICVAEIIFSRKGSVHYMVKDEQNGNKQS
;
A
#
# COMPACT_ATOMS: atom_id res chain seq x y z
N MET A 1 13.54 15.70 38.16
CA MET A 1 13.41 16.28 36.80
C MET A 1 14.22 15.51 35.76
N LYS A 2 15.56 15.36 35.91
CA LYS A 2 16.43 14.68 34.93
C LYS A 2 15.96 13.30 34.42
N LYS A 3 15.40 12.46 35.31
CA LYS A 3 14.96 11.08 34.96
C LYS A 3 13.71 11.03 34.08
N LYS A 4 12.74 11.92 34.30
CA LYS A 4 11.51 11.99 33.49
C LYS A 4 11.82 12.56 32.10
N ALA A 5 12.70 13.56 32.04
CA ALA A 5 13.17 14.13 30.78
C ALA A 5 13.88 13.09 29.90
N LEU A 6 14.72 12.24 30.49
CA LEU A 6 15.41 11.16 29.77
C LEU A 6 14.42 10.15 29.16
N LEU A 7 13.37 9.75 29.89
CA LEU A 7 12.35 8.82 29.39
C LEU A 7 11.50 9.41 28.24
N ILE A 8 11.22 10.71 28.30
CA ILE A 8 10.52 11.40 27.22
C ILE A 8 11.43 11.46 26.00
N PHE A 9 12.71 11.82 26.18
CA PHE A 9 13.68 11.86 25.10
C PHE A 9 13.88 10.50 24.41
N THR A 10 13.91 9.40 25.18
CA THR A 10 14.01 8.05 24.60
C THR A 10 12.80 7.68 23.74
N LEU A 11 11.58 8.08 24.16
CA LEU A 11 10.39 7.83 23.35
C LEU A 11 10.41 8.66 22.06
N ILE A 12 10.77 9.94 22.16
CA ILE A 12 10.88 10.82 20.99
C ILE A 12 11.92 10.26 20.01
N PHE A 13 13.09 9.86 20.50
CA PHE A 13 14.13 9.27 19.65
C PHE A 13 13.64 7.99 18.95
N TRP A 14 12.95 7.12 19.68
CA TRP A 14 12.36 5.90 19.12
C TRP A 14 11.33 6.22 18.02
N MET A 15 10.42 7.16 18.29
CA MET A 15 9.40 7.59 17.34
C MET A 15 10.00 8.20 16.08
N VAL A 16 11.02 9.06 16.21
CA VAL A 16 11.71 9.65 15.06
C VAL A 16 12.33 8.57 14.20
N ALA A 17 13.04 7.60 14.79
CA ALA A 17 13.65 6.51 14.05
C ALA A 17 12.59 5.64 13.32
N ALA A 18 11.49 5.28 14.01
CA ALA A 18 10.39 4.55 13.39
C ALA A 18 9.73 5.32 12.23
N CYS A 19 9.52 6.64 12.42
CA CYS A 19 9.01 7.52 11.37
C CYS A 19 9.98 7.62 10.18
N THR A 20 11.29 7.60 10.40
CA THR A 20 12.28 7.59 9.31
C THR A 20 12.13 6.34 8.45
N PHE A 21 12.05 5.15 9.06
CA PHE A 21 11.84 3.91 8.31
C PHE A 21 10.51 3.91 7.55
N LEU A 22 9.43 4.35 8.21
CA LEU A 22 8.13 4.47 7.56
C LEU A 22 8.18 5.44 6.37
N SER A 23 8.82 6.60 6.52
CA SER A 23 8.95 7.59 5.45
C SER A 23 9.72 7.04 4.25
N MET A 24 10.80 6.29 4.48
CA MET A 24 11.58 5.66 3.41
C MET A 24 10.75 4.64 2.64
N LYS A 25 10.01 3.76 3.34
CA LYS A 25 9.16 2.77 2.67
C LYS A 25 8.01 3.44 1.92
N VAL A 26 7.38 4.47 2.49
CA VAL A 26 6.35 5.25 1.79
C VAL A 26 6.88 5.87 0.50
N GLU A 27 8.09 6.44 0.52
CA GLU A 27 8.71 7.01 -0.68
C GLU A 27 8.94 5.95 -1.76
N GLN A 28 9.42 4.76 -1.37
CA GLN A 28 9.63 3.64 -2.29
C GLN A 28 8.32 3.14 -2.92
N GLU A 29 7.30 2.87 -2.11
CA GLU A 29 5.99 2.38 -2.60
C GLU A 29 5.25 3.44 -3.44
N MET A 30 5.58 4.71 -3.26
CA MET A 30 4.98 5.80 -4.02
C MET A 30 5.66 6.05 -5.36
N ILE A 31 6.70 5.31 -5.75
CA ILE A 31 7.26 5.42 -7.11
C ILE A 31 6.31 4.74 -8.09
N PRO A 32 5.73 5.45 -9.08
CA PRO A 32 4.94 4.83 -10.14
C PRO A 32 5.77 3.87 -10.98
N GLN A 33 5.15 2.75 -11.32
CA GLN A 33 5.71 1.77 -12.24
C GLN A 33 5.12 2.00 -13.62
N VAL A 34 5.98 2.10 -14.63
CA VAL A 34 5.58 2.46 -15.99
C VAL A 34 6.16 1.52 -17.02
N THR A 35 5.48 1.42 -18.16
CA THR A 35 6.04 0.81 -19.37
C THR A 35 6.36 1.89 -20.38
N ALA A 36 7.48 1.73 -21.06
CA ALA A 36 8.01 2.71 -21.99
C ALA A 36 7.86 2.24 -23.45
N VAL A 37 7.61 3.18 -24.35
CA VAL A 37 7.57 2.95 -25.79
C VAL A 37 8.37 4.03 -26.52
N GLU A 38 9.09 3.63 -27.56
CA GLU A 38 9.75 4.58 -28.47
C GLU A 38 8.76 5.03 -29.56
N PRO A 39 8.77 6.31 -29.95
CA PRO A 39 7.90 6.81 -31.01
C PRO A 39 8.28 6.22 -32.38
N ASP A 40 7.28 5.80 -33.14
CA ASP A 40 7.47 5.39 -34.54
C ASP A 40 7.66 6.62 -35.40
N ARG A 41 8.87 6.74 -35.97
CA ARG A 41 9.29 7.86 -36.82
C ARG A 41 9.05 7.59 -38.31
N GLY A 42 8.60 6.38 -38.66
CA GLY A 42 8.50 5.94 -40.05
C GLY A 42 9.83 6.02 -40.80
N VAL A 43 9.77 5.78 -42.11
CA VAL A 43 10.93 5.92 -43.00
C VAL A 43 10.88 7.30 -43.69
N GLY A 44 11.70 8.24 -43.25
CA GLY A 44 11.83 9.59 -43.83
C GLY A 44 12.21 10.66 -42.79
N TRP A 45 12.96 11.70 -43.19
CA TRP A 45 13.42 12.76 -42.29
C TRP A 45 12.35 13.82 -41.98
N ASP A 46 11.25 13.86 -42.75
CA ASP A 46 10.18 14.85 -42.67
C ASP A 46 8.86 14.28 -42.10
N LYS A 47 8.89 13.11 -41.45
CA LYS A 47 7.70 12.53 -40.83
C LYS A 47 7.65 12.87 -39.35
N ASP A 48 6.51 13.41 -38.94
CA ASP A 48 6.24 13.66 -37.53
C ASP A 48 6.22 12.33 -36.76
N PRO A 49 6.91 12.23 -35.60
CA PRO A 49 6.90 11.05 -34.77
C PRO A 49 5.48 10.72 -34.28
N THR A 50 5.16 9.43 -34.29
CA THR A 50 3.85 8.92 -33.87
C THR A 50 3.95 7.97 -32.68
N LEU A 51 2.98 8.06 -31.76
CA LEU A 51 2.80 7.12 -30.65
C LEU A 51 1.43 6.43 -30.75
N PRO A 52 1.26 5.25 -30.15
CA PRO A 52 -0.06 4.66 -29.93
C PRO A 52 -0.97 5.59 -29.13
N ALA A 53 -2.27 5.64 -29.44
CA ALA A 53 -3.27 6.37 -28.65
C ALA A 53 -3.30 5.96 -27.17
N ASP A 54 -2.91 4.71 -26.88
CA ASP A 54 -2.82 4.17 -25.52
C ASP A 54 -1.81 4.89 -24.62
N CYS A 55 -0.93 5.74 -25.18
CA CYS A 55 -0.01 6.57 -24.38
C CYS A 55 -0.69 7.80 -23.77
N ILE A 56 -1.97 8.06 -24.09
CA ILE A 56 -2.77 9.09 -23.44
C ILE A 56 -3.17 8.58 -22.05
N ILE A 57 -2.68 9.26 -21.02
CA ILE A 57 -3.07 9.02 -19.64
C ILE A 57 -4.19 10.01 -19.31
N GLU A 58 -5.37 9.49 -19.02
CA GLU A 58 -6.51 10.30 -18.59
C GLU A 58 -6.55 10.39 -17.07
N ASP A 59 -6.69 11.62 -16.55
CA ASP A 59 -6.92 11.88 -15.14
C ASP A 59 -8.02 12.95 -14.95
N GLU A 60 -8.25 13.38 -13.70
CA GLU A 60 -9.27 14.38 -13.36
C GLU A 60 -9.02 15.78 -14.00
N ASN A 61 -7.76 16.08 -14.38
CA ASN A 61 -7.35 17.33 -14.99
C ASN A 61 -7.34 17.28 -16.53
N GLY A 62 -7.48 16.10 -17.12
CA GLY A 62 -7.65 15.91 -18.55
C GLY A 62 -6.81 14.77 -19.12
N GLN A 63 -6.44 14.92 -20.38
CA GLN A 63 -5.61 13.97 -21.11
C GLN A 63 -4.16 14.46 -21.12
N HIS A 64 -3.22 13.58 -20.80
CA HIS A 64 -1.82 13.91 -20.65
C HIS A 64 -0.92 12.89 -21.37
N VAL A 65 0.22 13.36 -21.89
CA VAL A 65 1.26 12.52 -22.51
C VAL A 65 2.58 12.83 -21.84
N TYR A 66 3.30 11.79 -21.40
CA TYR A 66 4.54 11.93 -20.65
C TYR A 66 5.73 11.33 -21.41
N SER A 67 6.82 12.08 -21.51
CA SER A 67 8.14 11.60 -21.93
C SER A 67 8.97 11.20 -20.71
N ILE A 68 9.95 10.32 -20.94
CA ILE A 68 10.86 9.84 -19.92
C ILE A 68 12.22 10.52 -20.11
N TYR A 69 12.76 11.09 -19.04
CA TYR A 69 14.09 11.70 -19.03
C TYR A 69 14.89 11.28 -17.79
N GLU A 70 16.21 11.35 -17.88
CA GLU A 70 17.09 11.12 -16.74
C GLU A 70 17.41 12.47 -16.06
N GLY A 71 16.93 12.66 -14.84
CA GLY A 71 17.20 13.85 -14.07
C GLY A 71 18.61 13.85 -13.45
N THR A 72 19.09 15.01 -13.03
CA THR A 72 20.45 15.17 -12.49
C THR A 72 20.46 15.91 -11.15
N GLY A 73 21.48 15.67 -10.33
CA GLY A 73 21.64 16.34 -9.03
C GLY A 73 20.53 16.00 -8.05
N TRP A 74 19.77 17.02 -7.61
CA TRP A 74 18.62 16.85 -6.69
C TRP A 74 17.42 16.15 -7.35
N GLU A 75 17.41 16.07 -8.69
CA GLU A 75 16.41 15.36 -9.49
C GLU A 75 16.96 14.03 -10.03
N ALA A 76 18.00 13.46 -9.43
CA ALA A 76 18.58 12.21 -9.92
C ALA A 76 17.53 11.09 -10.08
N GLY A 77 17.71 10.28 -11.14
CA GLY A 77 16.86 9.15 -11.49
C GLY A 77 15.97 9.42 -12.70
N THR A 78 15.32 8.35 -13.17
CA THR A 78 14.42 8.37 -14.33
C THR A 78 13.09 9.02 -13.95
N ARG A 79 12.64 10.01 -14.75
CA ARG A 79 11.50 10.89 -14.41
C ARG A 79 10.54 11.12 -15.57
N ALA A 80 9.31 11.50 -15.23
CA ALA A 80 8.27 11.90 -16.19
C ALA A 80 8.37 13.40 -16.51
N ALA A 81 8.33 13.78 -17.78
CA ALA A 81 8.09 15.15 -18.23
C ALA A 81 6.79 15.22 -19.03
N GLU A 82 5.93 16.17 -18.71
CA GLU A 82 4.70 16.36 -19.48
C GLU A 82 5.03 17.01 -20.83
N VAL A 83 4.47 16.44 -21.90
CA VAL A 83 4.70 16.94 -23.26
C VAL A 83 3.50 17.76 -23.71
N SER A 84 3.79 18.95 -24.25
CA SER A 84 2.79 19.82 -24.88
C SER A 84 2.90 19.77 -26.40
N GLY A 85 1.83 20.17 -27.11
CA GLY A 85 1.84 20.24 -28.57
C GLY A 85 1.74 18.88 -29.26
N TRP A 86 0.97 17.96 -28.68
CA TRP A 86 0.54 16.71 -29.28
C TRP A 86 -0.92 16.81 -29.75
N PHE A 87 -1.30 16.01 -30.73
CA PHE A 87 -2.68 15.87 -31.15
C PHE A 87 -3.02 14.41 -31.42
N GLN A 88 -4.22 14.01 -31.02
CA GLN A 88 -4.74 12.68 -31.28
C GLN A 88 -5.35 12.62 -32.68
N MET A 89 -4.99 11.59 -33.44
CA MET A 89 -5.54 11.26 -34.75
C MET A 89 -5.89 9.78 -34.77
N GLU A 90 -7.19 9.48 -34.68
CA GLU A 90 -7.72 8.12 -34.62
C GLU A 90 -7.03 7.25 -33.57
N ASP A 91 -6.18 6.31 -33.99
CA ASP A 91 -5.46 5.32 -33.18
C ASP A 91 -4.05 5.78 -32.76
N LYS A 92 -3.64 7.00 -33.12
CA LYS A 92 -2.29 7.50 -32.92
C LYS A 92 -2.23 8.92 -32.36
N ILE A 93 -1.13 9.22 -31.72
CA ILE A 93 -0.75 10.56 -31.27
C ILE A 93 0.36 11.04 -32.19
N ILE A 94 0.21 12.25 -32.74
CA ILE A 94 1.25 12.89 -33.54
C ILE A 94 1.96 13.94 -32.68
N LEU A 95 3.29 13.90 -32.72
CA LEU A 95 4.16 14.74 -31.92
C LEU A 95 4.90 15.73 -32.82
N SER A 96 4.95 16.99 -32.41
CA SER A 96 5.52 18.08 -33.23
C SER A 96 7.04 18.05 -33.36
N ASN A 97 7.78 17.47 -32.40
CA ASN A 97 9.21 17.10 -32.50
C ASN A 97 9.67 16.43 -31.18
N SER A 98 9.66 15.09 -31.12
CA SER A 98 9.91 14.35 -29.88
C SER A 98 11.02 13.31 -29.99
N TRP A 99 11.83 13.23 -28.92
CA TRP A 99 12.96 12.31 -28.80
C TRP A 99 12.97 11.64 -27.43
N GLY A 100 13.38 10.38 -27.41
CA GLY A 100 13.41 9.55 -26.21
C GLY A 100 12.18 8.66 -26.07
N ASP A 101 12.11 8.01 -24.91
CA ASP A 101 11.06 7.08 -24.56
C ASP A 101 9.85 7.82 -24.00
N PHE A 102 8.67 7.26 -24.22
CA PHE A 102 7.40 7.78 -23.73
C PHE A 102 6.72 6.78 -22.83
N VAL A 103 5.95 7.27 -21.86
CA VAL A 103 5.13 6.38 -21.02
C VAL A 103 3.95 5.89 -21.84
N GLN A 104 3.80 4.56 -21.93
CA GLN A 104 2.64 3.93 -22.56
C GLN A 104 1.58 3.58 -21.51
N TYR A 105 1.95 2.82 -20.48
CA TYR A 105 1.06 2.49 -19.37
C TYR A 105 1.72 2.85 -18.06
N SER A 106 0.90 3.28 -17.09
CA SER A 106 1.31 3.56 -15.73
C SER A 106 0.43 2.79 -14.75
N SER A 107 1.00 2.37 -13.62
CA SER A 107 0.22 1.78 -12.54
C SER A 107 -0.69 2.80 -11.87
N LYS A 108 -0.28 4.07 -11.76
CA LYS A 108 -1.08 5.15 -11.19
C LYS A 108 -0.95 6.47 -11.96
N PRO A 109 -1.84 7.47 -11.77
CA PRO A 109 -1.72 8.75 -12.43
C PRO A 109 -0.38 9.43 -12.14
N LEU A 110 0.26 10.00 -13.16
CA LEU A 110 1.60 10.58 -13.09
C LEU A 110 1.58 12.09 -12.88
N ARG A 111 2.75 12.67 -12.59
CA ARG A 111 2.98 14.13 -12.53
C ARG A 111 4.27 14.51 -13.25
N GLU A 112 4.33 15.76 -13.69
CA GLU A 112 5.57 16.34 -14.17
C GLU A 112 6.65 16.31 -13.08
N GLY A 113 7.84 15.83 -13.45
CA GLY A 113 9.01 15.70 -12.58
C GLY A 113 8.98 14.51 -11.63
N GLU A 114 7.97 13.65 -11.68
CA GLU A 114 7.85 12.48 -10.79
C GLU A 114 8.91 11.42 -11.13
N LEU A 115 9.51 10.82 -10.10
CA LEU A 115 10.45 9.70 -10.24
C LEU A 115 9.69 8.45 -10.68
N LEU A 116 10.23 7.69 -11.63
CA LEU A 116 9.58 6.53 -12.25
C LEU A 116 10.43 5.27 -12.12
N GLU A 117 9.75 4.13 -12.03
CA GLU A 117 10.35 2.82 -12.25
C GLU A 117 9.90 2.28 -13.63
N VAL A 118 10.84 2.20 -14.58
CA VAL A 118 10.55 1.73 -15.95
C VAL A 118 10.69 0.21 -16.03
N LEU A 119 9.58 -0.46 -16.31
CA LEU A 119 9.50 -1.90 -16.49
C LEU A 119 9.70 -2.28 -17.95
N ARG A 120 10.67 -3.17 -18.21
CA ARG A 120 11.00 -3.69 -19.55
C ARG A 120 10.36 -5.06 -19.84
N GLY A 121 9.35 -5.41 -19.08
CA GLY A 121 8.67 -6.70 -19.11
C GLY A 121 7.92 -6.94 -17.81
N GLY A 122 7.12 -8.01 -17.78
CA GLY A 122 6.40 -8.44 -16.60
C GLY A 122 6.22 -9.95 -16.61
N ASP A 123 6.03 -10.55 -15.44
CA ASP A 123 5.68 -11.95 -15.35
C ASP A 123 4.24 -12.14 -15.79
N LYS A 124 3.99 -13.18 -16.58
CA LYS A 124 2.65 -13.58 -16.99
C LYS A 124 1.98 -14.31 -15.84
N VAL A 125 0.92 -13.73 -15.31
CA VAL A 125 0.14 -14.24 -14.19
C VAL A 125 -1.33 -14.34 -14.60
N GLU A 126 -1.99 -15.37 -14.08
CA GLU A 126 -3.45 -15.49 -14.15
C GLU A 126 -4.07 -14.43 -13.24
N ASP A 127 -5.09 -13.71 -13.71
CA ASP A 127 -5.79 -12.70 -12.93
C ASP A 127 -7.29 -12.66 -13.26
N ARG A 128 -8.06 -12.06 -12.36
CA ARG A 128 -9.40 -11.58 -12.65
C ARG A 128 -9.44 -10.07 -12.60
N TRP A 129 -10.16 -9.50 -13.53
CA TRP A 129 -10.43 -8.07 -13.55
C TRP A 129 -11.89 -7.82 -13.23
N LEU A 130 -12.13 -6.82 -12.39
CA LEU A 130 -13.44 -6.25 -12.15
C LEU A 130 -13.49 -4.87 -12.77
N ALA A 131 -14.26 -4.71 -13.84
CA ALA A 131 -14.51 -3.40 -14.43
C ALA A 131 -15.85 -2.86 -13.93
N VAL A 132 -15.82 -1.68 -13.31
CA VAL A 132 -16.98 -0.99 -12.75
C VAL A 132 -17.23 0.27 -13.58
N PHE A 133 -18.45 0.40 -14.08
CA PHE A 133 -18.88 1.55 -14.88
C PHE A 133 -19.48 2.63 -13.98
N PRO A 134 -19.20 3.92 -14.25
CA PRO A 134 -19.75 5.03 -13.47
C PRO A 134 -21.28 5.08 -13.57
N GLU A 135 -21.94 5.57 -12.51
CA GLU A 135 -23.39 5.71 -12.49
C GLU A 135 -23.90 6.60 -13.65
N GLY A 136 -24.91 6.12 -14.36
CA GLY A 136 -25.47 6.79 -15.54
C GLY A 136 -24.84 6.38 -16.88
N LEU A 137 -23.75 5.61 -16.86
CA LEU A 137 -23.25 4.89 -18.02
C LEU A 137 -23.71 3.43 -17.93
N GLU A 138 -24.96 3.17 -18.34
CA GLU A 138 -25.48 1.79 -18.37
C GLU A 138 -24.66 0.96 -19.37
N LEU A 139 -24.35 -0.28 -19.00
CA LEU A 139 -23.76 -1.25 -19.92
C LEU A 139 -24.75 -1.56 -21.04
N GLU A 140 -24.64 -0.84 -22.16
CA GLU A 140 -25.42 -1.11 -23.37
C GLU A 140 -24.91 -2.35 -24.11
N LEU A 141 -23.70 -2.84 -23.76
CA LEU A 141 -23.05 -3.95 -24.42
C LEU A 141 -23.54 -5.30 -23.89
N ASN A 142 -23.98 -6.17 -24.81
CA ASN A 142 -24.23 -7.58 -24.50
C ASN A 142 -22.91 -8.37 -24.51
N TRP A 143 -22.50 -8.86 -23.34
CA TRP A 143 -21.26 -9.60 -23.17
C TRP A 143 -21.32 -11.07 -23.62
N ASP A 144 -22.52 -11.64 -23.77
CA ASP A 144 -22.73 -13.05 -24.13
C ASP A 144 -22.30 -13.40 -25.58
N GLY A 145 -21.88 -12.40 -26.36
CA GLY A 145 -21.37 -12.57 -27.73
C GLY A 145 -20.26 -11.58 -28.10
N ALA A 146 -19.62 -10.94 -27.10
CA ALA A 146 -18.54 -9.99 -27.37
C ALA A 146 -17.31 -10.73 -27.92
N GLU A 147 -16.73 -10.21 -29.01
CA GLU A 147 -15.44 -10.69 -29.50
C GLU A 147 -14.34 -10.24 -28.53
N LEU A 148 -13.92 -11.15 -27.66
CA LEU A 148 -12.86 -10.89 -26.68
C LEU A 148 -11.50 -11.32 -27.23
N PRO A 149 -10.42 -10.62 -26.84
CA PRO A 149 -9.06 -11.04 -27.14
C PRO A 149 -8.78 -12.45 -26.61
N LYS A 150 -7.82 -13.14 -27.23
CA LYS A 150 -7.38 -14.46 -26.77
C LYS A 150 -6.92 -14.40 -25.30
N GLY A 151 -7.34 -15.38 -24.52
CA GLY A 151 -7.00 -15.50 -23.10
C GLY A 151 -7.79 -14.57 -22.19
N VAL A 152 -8.88 -13.95 -22.68
CA VAL A 152 -9.83 -13.16 -21.89
C VAL A 152 -11.22 -13.78 -22.04
N SER A 153 -11.89 -14.04 -20.92
CA SER A 153 -13.27 -14.53 -20.91
C SER A 153 -14.12 -13.79 -19.89
N VAL A 154 -15.37 -13.50 -20.24
CA VAL A 154 -16.35 -12.97 -19.26
C VAL A 154 -16.78 -14.12 -18.36
N GLU A 155 -16.64 -13.92 -17.06
CA GLU A 155 -17.20 -14.85 -16.07
C GLU A 155 -18.61 -14.42 -15.71
N GLU A 156 -18.79 -13.13 -15.36
CA GLU A 156 -20.06 -12.58 -14.88
C GLU A 156 -20.22 -11.12 -15.28
N TRP A 157 -21.45 -10.66 -15.50
CA TRP A 157 -21.72 -9.26 -15.82
C TRP A 157 -23.11 -8.85 -15.32
N ASN A 158 -23.25 -7.57 -14.99
CA ASN A 158 -24.51 -6.95 -14.58
C ASN A 158 -24.61 -5.55 -15.22
N GLN A 159 -25.60 -4.74 -14.82
CA GLN A 159 -25.85 -3.43 -15.45
C GLN A 159 -24.70 -2.42 -15.27
N ASN A 160 -23.87 -2.57 -14.24
CA ASN A 160 -22.89 -1.56 -13.83
C ASN A 160 -21.47 -2.13 -13.68
N ALA A 161 -21.28 -3.44 -13.85
CA ALA A 161 -19.98 -4.08 -13.71
C ALA A 161 -19.85 -5.35 -14.57
N VAL A 162 -18.62 -5.66 -14.96
CA VAL A 162 -18.25 -6.92 -15.61
C VAL A 162 -17.01 -7.51 -14.93
N GLN A 163 -17.04 -8.82 -14.74
CA GLN A 163 -15.92 -9.61 -14.24
C GLN A 163 -15.34 -10.42 -15.40
N LEU A 164 -14.05 -10.24 -15.62
CA LEU A 164 -13.27 -10.88 -16.68
C LEU A 164 -12.21 -11.76 -16.04
N HIS A 165 -11.99 -12.93 -16.63
CA HIS A 165 -10.85 -13.79 -16.35
C HIS A 165 -9.78 -13.59 -17.43
N VAL A 166 -8.52 -13.54 -17.02
CA VAL A 166 -7.36 -13.32 -17.89
C VAL A 166 -6.27 -14.36 -17.59
N ASP A 167 -5.94 -15.18 -18.58
CA ASP A 167 -4.98 -16.28 -18.43
C ASP A 167 -3.52 -15.80 -18.28
N ASP A 168 -3.20 -14.65 -18.88
CA ASP A 168 -1.82 -14.20 -19.10
C ASP A 168 -1.63 -12.69 -18.95
N ASP A 169 -2.14 -12.12 -17.85
CA ASP A 169 -1.88 -10.72 -17.53
C ASP A 169 -0.41 -10.49 -17.15
N LEU A 170 0.11 -9.30 -17.43
CA LEU A 170 1.47 -8.93 -17.08
C LEU A 170 1.47 -8.20 -15.74
N ALA A 171 2.14 -8.77 -14.73
CA ALA A 171 2.37 -8.08 -13.46
C ALA A 171 3.47 -7.01 -13.62
N PRO A 172 3.32 -5.83 -12.99
CA PRO A 172 2.18 -5.35 -12.19
C PRO A 172 1.00 -4.93 -13.09
N PHE A 173 -0.21 -5.01 -12.53
CA PHE A 173 -1.43 -4.60 -13.22
C PHE A 173 -1.41 -3.08 -13.51
N MET A 174 -1.86 -2.73 -14.72
CA MET A 174 -1.97 -1.34 -15.17
C MET A 174 -3.32 -1.16 -15.87
N GLN A 175 -4.15 -0.24 -15.37
CA GLN A 175 -5.50 -0.04 -15.89
C GLN A 175 -5.50 0.34 -17.38
N GLY A 176 -4.58 1.19 -17.82
CA GLY A 176 -4.46 1.57 -19.23
C GLY A 176 -4.20 0.38 -20.16
N ARG A 177 -3.41 -0.61 -19.68
CA ARG A 177 -3.14 -1.84 -20.44
C ARG A 177 -4.40 -2.71 -20.54
N ALA A 178 -5.16 -2.83 -19.45
CA ALA A 178 -6.42 -3.57 -19.46
C ALA A 178 -7.44 -2.95 -20.42
N LYS A 179 -7.56 -1.61 -20.43
CA LYS A 179 -8.42 -0.87 -21.36
C LYS A 179 -7.99 -0.98 -22.83
N SER A 180 -6.69 -0.93 -23.08
CA SER A 180 -6.13 -1.15 -24.43
C SER A 180 -6.42 -2.58 -24.93
N ARG A 181 -6.26 -3.59 -24.05
CA ARG A 181 -6.54 -4.99 -24.39
C ARG A 181 -8.02 -5.22 -24.68
N VAL A 182 -8.92 -4.63 -23.89
CA VAL A 182 -10.37 -4.74 -24.06
C VAL A 182 -10.97 -3.33 -24.21
N PRO A 183 -11.08 -2.80 -25.45
CA PRO A 183 -11.54 -1.42 -25.69
C PRO A 183 -12.92 -1.10 -25.12
N ASN A 184 -13.76 -2.12 -24.94
CA ASN A 184 -15.08 -1.99 -24.30
C ASN A 184 -15.00 -1.50 -22.84
N LEU A 185 -13.81 -1.51 -22.23
CA LEU A 185 -13.55 -1.02 -20.87
C LEU A 185 -13.11 0.45 -20.80
N ALA A 186 -13.04 1.17 -21.92
CA ALA A 186 -12.49 2.54 -21.96
C ALA A 186 -13.13 3.48 -20.91
N GLY A 187 -14.45 3.41 -20.74
CA GLY A 187 -15.21 4.20 -19.76
C GLY A 187 -15.31 3.61 -18.35
N ALA A 188 -14.72 2.44 -18.09
CA ALA A 188 -14.80 1.75 -16.80
C ALA A 188 -13.56 1.99 -15.93
N THR A 189 -13.75 1.90 -14.62
CA THR A 189 -12.64 1.71 -13.68
C THR A 189 -12.35 0.22 -13.55
N VAL A 190 -11.12 -0.20 -13.88
CA VAL A 190 -10.75 -1.62 -13.90
C VAL A 190 -9.84 -1.92 -12.73
N TYR A 191 -10.22 -2.91 -11.93
CA TYR A 191 -9.49 -3.37 -10.76
C TYR A 191 -9.00 -4.80 -10.97
N SER A 192 -7.76 -5.08 -10.55
CA SER A 192 -7.23 -6.45 -10.48
C SER A 192 -7.60 -7.10 -9.14
N PHE A 193 -8.02 -8.37 -9.19
CA PHE A 193 -8.24 -9.16 -7.99
C PHE A 193 -6.92 -9.49 -7.29
N ASN A 194 -5.86 -9.79 -8.04
CA ASN A 194 -4.54 -10.04 -7.48
C ASN A 194 -4.04 -8.83 -6.68
N ASP A 195 -4.11 -7.63 -7.27
CA ASP A 195 -3.73 -6.39 -6.58
C ASP A 195 -4.62 -6.16 -5.35
N MET A 196 -5.94 -6.35 -5.46
CA MET A 196 -6.84 -6.20 -4.32
C MET A 196 -6.52 -7.17 -3.18
N TYR A 197 -6.23 -8.44 -3.49
CA TYR A 197 -5.82 -9.41 -2.48
C TYR A 197 -4.46 -9.08 -1.88
N GLN A 198 -3.51 -8.58 -2.68
CA GLN A 198 -2.22 -8.10 -2.18
C GLN A 198 -2.42 -6.94 -1.20
N LEU A 199 -3.27 -5.96 -1.52
CA LEU A 199 -3.60 -4.86 -0.60
C LEU A 199 -4.19 -5.39 0.73
N LEU A 200 -5.10 -6.36 0.66
CA LEU A 200 -5.73 -6.94 1.85
C LEU A 200 -4.74 -7.75 2.70
N ASP A 201 -3.80 -8.47 2.09
CA ASP A 201 -2.80 -9.23 2.82
C ASP A 201 -1.86 -8.29 3.60
N ASN A 202 -1.51 -7.14 3.01
CA ASN A 202 -0.74 -6.07 3.64
C ASN A 202 -1.40 -5.50 4.91
N PHE A 203 -2.71 -5.62 5.09
CA PHE A 203 -3.37 -5.23 6.33
C PHE A 203 -2.87 -6.02 7.54
N THR A 204 -2.40 -7.26 7.34
CA THR A 204 -1.72 -8.03 8.39
C THR A 204 -0.43 -7.34 8.83
N GLY A 205 0.36 -6.83 7.88
CA GLY A 205 1.56 -6.04 8.14
C GLY A 205 1.26 -4.75 8.90
N PHE A 206 0.23 -4.01 8.51
CA PHE A 206 -0.21 -2.82 9.26
C PHE A 206 -0.68 -3.16 10.68
N GLY A 207 -1.39 -4.28 10.85
CA GLY A 207 -1.80 -4.79 12.17
C GLY A 207 -0.60 -5.10 13.07
N LEU A 208 0.46 -5.70 12.50
CA LEU A 208 1.73 -5.95 13.20
C LEU A 208 2.43 -4.64 13.59
N LEU A 209 2.54 -3.67 12.68
CA LEU A 209 3.12 -2.35 12.98
C LEU A 209 2.35 -1.64 14.09
N LEU A 210 1.01 -1.63 14.02
CA LEU A 210 0.17 -1.07 15.07
C LEU A 210 0.41 -1.77 16.41
N GLY A 211 0.50 -3.10 16.41
CA GLY A 211 0.83 -3.91 17.59
C GLY A 211 2.22 -3.58 18.18
N ILE A 212 3.23 -3.36 17.34
CA ILE A 212 4.56 -2.93 17.77
C ILE A 212 4.48 -1.55 18.44
N LEU A 213 3.79 -0.59 17.81
CA LEU A 213 3.60 0.76 18.35
C LEU A 213 2.88 0.73 19.71
N THR A 214 1.81 -0.06 19.85
CA THR A 214 1.09 -0.18 21.14
C THR A 214 1.97 -0.83 22.21
N LEU A 215 2.74 -1.87 21.86
CA LEU A 215 3.66 -2.53 22.79
C LEU A 215 4.75 -1.58 23.28
N VAL A 216 5.33 -0.76 22.40
CA VAL A 216 6.34 0.26 22.78
C VAL A 216 5.75 1.30 23.71
N LEU A 217 4.54 1.79 23.44
CA LEU A 217 3.85 2.73 24.32
C LEU A 217 3.61 2.12 25.70
N VAL A 218 3.19 0.85 25.76
CA VAL A 218 2.97 0.12 27.01
C VAL A 218 4.27 -0.06 27.80
N LEU A 219 5.36 -0.48 27.14
CA LEU A 219 6.70 -0.57 27.75
C LEU A 219 7.19 0.78 28.27
N TRP A 220 6.90 1.87 27.56
CA TRP A 220 7.25 3.22 27.99
C TRP A 220 6.45 3.66 29.23
N ILE A 221 5.14 3.40 29.28
CA ILE A 221 4.30 3.68 30.44
C ILE A 221 4.81 2.89 31.67
N CYS A 222 5.10 1.60 31.50
CA CYS A 222 5.64 0.77 32.57
C CYS A 222 7.03 1.26 33.04
N SER A 223 7.87 1.71 32.11
CA SER A 223 9.16 2.34 32.44
C SER A 223 8.99 3.64 33.24
N CYS A 224 7.98 4.45 32.92
CA CYS A 224 7.63 5.63 33.71
C CYS A 224 7.23 5.28 35.15
N VAL A 225 6.45 4.22 35.36
CA VAL A 225 6.05 3.75 36.70
C VAL A 225 7.26 3.25 37.50
N PHE A 226 8.12 2.43 36.89
CA PHE A 226 9.30 1.86 37.58
C PHE A 226 10.42 2.87 37.84
N SER A 227 10.48 3.95 37.06
CA SER A 227 11.45 5.03 37.27
C SER A 227 11.33 5.72 38.64
N ARG A 228 10.18 5.60 39.32
CA ARG A 228 9.99 6.14 40.68
C ARG A 228 10.92 5.49 41.72
N LYS A 229 11.31 4.22 41.53
CA LYS A 229 12.21 3.46 42.43
C LYS A 229 13.37 2.80 41.67
N VAL A 230 14.15 3.61 40.93
CA VAL A 230 15.23 3.15 40.03
C VAL A 230 16.19 2.13 40.67
N ARG A 231 16.65 2.35 41.92
CA ARG A 231 17.63 1.45 42.56
C ARG A 231 17.10 0.03 42.79
N ARG A 232 15.78 -0.17 42.85
CA ARG A 232 15.17 -1.49 43.01
C ARG A 232 14.84 -2.13 41.67
N ASN A 233 14.45 -1.33 40.69
CA ASN A 233 13.89 -1.81 39.42
C ASN A 233 14.84 -1.60 38.23
N ARG A 234 16.15 -1.53 38.48
CA ARG A 234 17.18 -1.28 37.44
C ARG A 234 17.13 -2.33 36.33
N TRP A 235 16.97 -3.60 36.71
CA TRP A 235 16.86 -4.70 35.75
C TRP A 235 15.64 -4.57 34.84
N ALA A 236 14.46 -4.30 35.39
CA ALA A 236 13.25 -4.09 34.59
C ALA A 236 13.39 -2.92 33.61
N LEU A 237 14.04 -1.82 34.02
CA LEU A 237 14.30 -0.68 33.11
C LEU A 237 15.28 -1.04 31.99
N ILE A 238 16.30 -1.86 32.25
CA ILE A 238 17.23 -2.34 31.22
C ILE A 238 16.52 -3.28 30.25
N VAL A 239 15.71 -4.20 30.77
CA VAL A 239 14.93 -5.13 29.93
C VAL A 239 13.95 -4.38 29.04
N ASN A 240 13.22 -3.39 29.57
CA ASN A 240 12.31 -2.57 28.76
C ASN A 240 13.02 -1.76 27.68
N LEU A 241 14.22 -1.24 27.98
CA LEU A 241 15.04 -0.54 27.00
C LEU A 241 15.50 -1.51 25.89
N ALA A 242 15.98 -2.71 26.26
CA ALA A 242 16.40 -3.72 25.31
C ALA A 242 15.24 -4.20 24.41
N LEU A 243 14.05 -4.42 24.99
CA LEU A 243 12.83 -4.74 24.25
C LEU A 243 12.43 -3.60 23.30
N GLY A 244 12.49 -2.34 23.75
CA GLY A 244 12.20 -1.19 22.89
C GLY A 244 13.14 -1.08 21.69
N LEU A 245 14.43 -1.37 21.88
CA LEU A 245 15.41 -1.41 20.78
C LEU A 245 15.17 -2.60 19.86
N ALA A 246 14.86 -3.78 20.40
CA ALA A 246 14.50 -4.95 19.59
C ALA A 246 13.26 -4.68 18.73
N LEU A 247 12.24 -4.04 19.30
CA LEU A 247 11.03 -3.64 18.57
C LEU A 247 11.33 -2.60 17.50
N LEU A 248 12.30 -1.70 17.71
CA LEU A 248 12.74 -0.76 16.67
C LEU A 248 13.37 -1.49 15.47
N ILE A 249 14.14 -2.56 15.72
CA ILE A 249 14.71 -3.40 14.67
C ILE A 249 13.62 -4.20 13.94
N CYS A 250 12.55 -4.60 14.64
CA CYS A 250 11.41 -5.25 14.00
C CYS A 250 10.63 -4.34 13.04
N VAL A 251 10.67 -3.01 13.21
CA VAL A 251 9.95 -2.08 12.33
C VAL A 251 10.37 -2.22 10.87
N PRO A 252 11.65 -2.08 10.47
CA PRO A 252 12.05 -2.27 9.08
C PRO A 252 11.77 -3.69 8.58
N LEU A 253 11.93 -4.72 9.42
CA LEU A 253 11.63 -6.10 9.02
C LEU A 253 10.15 -6.31 8.65
N VAL A 254 9.24 -5.65 9.37
CA VAL A 254 7.81 -5.71 9.03
C VAL A 254 7.52 -4.82 7.82
N LEU A 255 8.17 -3.66 7.71
CA LEU A 255 8.01 -2.79 6.54
C LEU A 255 8.47 -3.47 5.24
N ASP A 256 9.56 -4.24 5.28
CA ASP A 256 10.06 -5.00 4.12
C ASP A 256 9.08 -6.09 3.63
N THR A 257 8.10 -6.49 4.47
CA THR A 257 7.04 -7.43 4.06
C THR A 257 5.81 -6.75 3.48
N ILE A 258 5.73 -5.43 3.53
CA ILE A 258 4.59 -4.67 3.03
C ILE A 258 4.90 -4.23 1.61
N ASP A 259 4.25 -4.83 0.63
CA ASP A 259 4.41 -4.46 -0.78
C ASP A 259 3.05 -4.10 -1.34
N LEU A 260 2.79 -2.80 -1.47
CA LEU A 260 1.48 -2.27 -1.83
C LEU A 260 1.32 -2.29 -3.36
N PRO A 261 0.16 -2.74 -3.87
CA PRO A 261 -0.11 -2.71 -5.29
C PRO A 261 -0.18 -1.25 -5.76
N SER A 262 0.75 -0.86 -6.64
CA SER A 262 0.88 0.53 -7.08
C SER A 262 -0.36 1.05 -7.83
N SER A 263 -1.20 0.15 -8.36
CA SER A 263 -2.45 0.48 -9.05
C SER A 263 -3.56 1.03 -8.15
N LEU A 264 -3.57 0.66 -6.87
CA LEU A 264 -4.57 1.09 -5.89
C LEU A 264 -4.08 2.28 -5.05
N LEU A 265 -2.83 2.73 -5.28
CA LEU A 265 -2.25 3.83 -4.55
C LEU A 265 -2.70 5.19 -5.11
N PRO A 266 -3.05 6.14 -4.23
CA PRO A 266 -3.45 7.48 -4.65
C PRO A 266 -2.28 8.23 -5.29
N ARG A 267 -2.65 9.21 -6.13
CA ARG A 267 -1.70 10.06 -6.86
C ARG A 267 -0.81 10.90 -5.94
N GLU A 268 -1.38 11.49 -4.89
CA GLU A 268 -0.65 12.49 -4.09
C GLU A 268 0.07 11.89 -2.88
N ARG A 269 -0.67 11.15 -2.06
CA ARG A 269 -0.27 10.84 -0.69
C ARG A 269 -0.83 9.49 -0.32
N ILE A 270 0.04 8.58 0.12
CA ILE A 270 -0.36 7.28 0.64
C ILE A 270 -1.39 7.37 1.78
N THR A 271 -1.43 8.49 2.51
CA THR A 271 -2.38 8.76 3.60
C THR A 271 -3.75 9.20 3.13
N ASP A 272 -3.98 9.30 1.82
CA ASP A 272 -5.32 9.47 1.26
C ASP A 272 -6.09 8.15 1.35
N PHE A 273 -6.43 7.81 2.59
CA PHE A 273 -7.25 6.66 2.91
C PHE A 273 -8.65 6.78 2.29
N GLY A 274 -9.08 7.99 1.90
CA GLY A 274 -10.34 8.21 1.19
C GLY A 274 -10.33 7.57 -0.19
N ALA A 275 -9.27 7.81 -0.97
CA ALA A 275 -9.11 7.20 -2.29
C ALA A 275 -9.05 5.66 -2.22
N ILE A 276 -8.25 5.12 -1.29
CA ILE A 276 -8.11 3.66 -1.10
C ILE A 276 -9.44 3.04 -0.63
N ALA A 277 -10.10 3.64 0.37
CA ALA A 277 -11.39 3.17 0.85
C ALA A 277 -12.47 3.27 -0.23
N GLY A 278 -12.44 4.31 -1.05
CA GLY A 278 -13.34 4.48 -2.20
C GLY A 278 -13.15 3.38 -3.25
N ALA A 279 -11.90 3.06 -3.60
CA ALA A 279 -11.60 1.95 -4.52
C ALA A 279 -12.09 0.60 -3.97
N MET A 280 -11.85 0.34 -2.68
CA MET A 280 -12.38 -0.86 -2.01
C MET A 280 -13.91 -0.90 -1.98
N ASP A 281 -14.58 0.22 -1.68
CA ASP A 281 -16.04 0.28 -1.62
C ASP A 281 -16.67 0.07 -3.01
N GLN A 282 -16.09 0.65 -4.07
CA GLN A 282 -16.51 0.38 -5.44
C GLN A 282 -16.31 -1.09 -5.81
N PHE A 283 -15.14 -1.66 -5.51
CA PHE A 283 -14.82 -3.05 -5.80
C PHE A 283 -15.77 -4.02 -5.10
N PHE A 284 -15.88 -3.93 -3.77
CA PHE A 284 -16.77 -4.81 -3.01
C PHE A 284 -18.25 -4.48 -3.19
N GLY A 285 -18.59 -3.24 -3.50
CA GLY A 285 -19.95 -2.82 -3.86
C GLY A 285 -20.43 -3.52 -5.12
N ALA A 286 -19.60 -3.54 -6.17
CA ALA A 286 -19.88 -4.26 -7.40
C ALA A 286 -19.96 -5.79 -7.15
N LEU A 287 -19.04 -6.36 -6.37
CA LEU A 287 -19.09 -7.78 -6.02
C LEU A 287 -20.34 -8.17 -5.22
N LYS A 288 -20.85 -7.31 -4.33
CA LYS A 288 -22.12 -7.58 -3.63
C LYS A 288 -23.29 -7.69 -4.61
N GLY A 289 -23.28 -6.92 -5.70
CA GLY A 289 -24.25 -7.04 -6.78
C GLY A 289 -24.25 -8.42 -7.42
N PHE A 290 -23.06 -8.97 -7.68
CA PHE A 290 -22.90 -10.34 -8.19
C PHE A 290 -23.26 -11.42 -7.16
N ALA A 291 -22.84 -11.26 -5.91
CA ALA A 291 -23.15 -12.20 -4.83
C ALA A 291 -24.67 -12.31 -4.59
N ALA A 292 -25.40 -11.19 -4.68
CA ALA A 292 -26.86 -11.19 -4.58
C ALA A 292 -27.55 -11.98 -5.72
N GLN A 293 -26.88 -12.13 -6.86
CA GLN A 293 -27.35 -12.93 -8.00
C GLN A 293 -26.92 -14.41 -7.90
N GLY A 294 -26.26 -14.81 -6.82
CA GLY A 294 -25.84 -16.19 -6.56
C GLY A 294 -24.43 -16.53 -7.04
N SER A 295 -23.61 -15.53 -7.38
CA SER A 295 -22.20 -15.73 -7.74
C SER A 295 -21.40 -16.33 -6.58
N GLN A 296 -20.86 -17.53 -6.79
CA GLN A 296 -19.95 -18.16 -5.82
C GLN A 296 -18.57 -17.48 -5.80
N VAL A 297 -18.15 -16.91 -6.94
CA VAL A 297 -16.85 -16.24 -7.06
C VAL A 297 -16.85 -14.93 -6.28
N ALA A 298 -17.90 -14.13 -6.42
CA ALA A 298 -18.05 -12.89 -5.69
C ALA A 298 -18.23 -13.13 -4.18
N ASP A 299 -19.04 -14.11 -3.78
CA ASP A 299 -19.23 -14.46 -2.36
C ASP A 299 -17.91 -14.97 -1.74
N GLY A 300 -17.17 -15.82 -2.47
CA GLY A 300 -15.85 -16.28 -2.06
C GLY A 300 -14.84 -15.14 -1.88
N ALA A 301 -14.82 -14.18 -2.80
CA ALA A 301 -13.94 -13.02 -2.73
C ALA A 301 -14.27 -12.10 -1.54
N ILE A 302 -15.56 -11.84 -1.29
CA ILE A 302 -16.03 -11.06 -0.13
C ILE A 302 -15.67 -11.79 1.17
N HIS A 303 -15.90 -13.11 1.23
CA HIS A 303 -15.56 -13.89 2.42
C HIS A 303 -14.05 -13.88 2.67
N GLN A 304 -13.22 -14.08 1.64
CA GLN A 304 -11.76 -14.03 1.77
C GLN A 304 -11.30 -12.67 2.31
N ALA A 305 -11.78 -11.57 1.73
CA ALA A 305 -11.48 -10.22 2.20
C ALA A 305 -11.86 -10.01 3.67
N SER A 306 -13.05 -10.47 4.08
CA SER A 306 -13.49 -10.38 5.46
C SER A 306 -12.58 -11.16 6.41
N THR A 307 -12.11 -12.35 6.01
CA THR A 307 -11.23 -13.16 6.85
C THR A 307 -9.85 -12.55 7.01
N MET A 308 -9.29 -11.94 5.97
CA MET A 308 -8.01 -11.23 6.02
C MET A 308 -8.09 -10.01 6.96
N LEU A 309 -9.18 -9.25 6.87
CA LEU A 309 -9.46 -8.14 7.80
C LEU A 309 -9.60 -8.60 9.26
N TRP A 310 -10.35 -9.67 9.51
CA TRP A 310 -10.50 -10.21 10.88
C TRP A 310 -9.18 -10.76 11.43
N ARG A 311 -8.33 -11.34 10.58
CA ARG A 311 -6.98 -11.79 10.97
C ARG A 311 -6.11 -10.62 11.39
N SER A 312 -6.09 -9.52 10.64
CA SER A 312 -5.28 -8.34 10.98
C SER A 312 -5.72 -7.70 12.31
N VAL A 313 -7.04 -7.50 12.49
CA VAL A 313 -7.62 -6.96 13.72
C VAL A 313 -7.37 -7.91 14.90
N GLY A 314 -7.57 -9.21 14.71
CA GLY A 314 -7.33 -10.22 15.74
C GLY A 314 -5.88 -10.24 16.19
N LEU A 315 -4.94 -10.16 15.25
CA LEU A 315 -3.51 -10.15 15.54
C LEU A 315 -3.10 -8.90 16.32
N ALA A 316 -3.56 -7.72 15.91
CA ALA A 316 -3.32 -6.47 16.63
C ALA A 316 -3.92 -6.50 18.06
N ALA A 317 -5.12 -7.08 18.22
CA ALA A 317 -5.77 -7.24 19.52
C ALA A 317 -4.99 -8.19 20.44
N VAL A 318 -4.53 -9.34 19.93
CA VAL A 318 -3.74 -10.31 20.71
C VAL A 318 -2.43 -9.68 21.20
N ILE A 319 -1.70 -8.98 20.33
CA ILE A 319 -0.46 -8.28 20.72
C ILE A 319 -0.76 -7.25 21.82
N SER A 320 -1.84 -6.48 21.67
CA SER A 320 -2.25 -5.47 22.65
C SER A 320 -2.62 -6.09 24.00
N ILE A 321 -3.32 -7.23 24.02
CA ILE A 321 -3.67 -7.96 25.24
C ILE A 321 -2.41 -8.50 25.93
N ILE A 322 -1.48 -9.08 25.16
CA ILE A 322 -0.19 -9.56 25.69
C ILE A 322 0.59 -8.40 26.31
N ALA A 323 0.66 -7.26 25.63
CA ALA A 323 1.32 -6.06 26.13
C ALA A 323 0.76 -5.62 27.49
N ILE A 324 -0.56 -5.52 27.60
CA ILE A 324 -1.26 -5.15 28.84
C ILE A 324 -0.99 -6.19 29.93
N GLY A 325 -1.06 -7.48 29.59
CA GLY A 325 -0.81 -8.59 30.50
C GLY A 325 0.60 -8.56 31.11
N ILE A 326 1.62 -8.30 30.29
CA ILE A 326 3.01 -8.12 30.74
C ILE A 326 3.09 -6.96 31.73
N CYS A 327 2.51 -5.80 31.39
CA CYS A 327 2.53 -4.64 32.27
C CYS A 327 1.83 -4.89 33.62
N VAL A 328 0.67 -5.56 33.61
CA VAL A 328 -0.06 -5.90 34.85
C VAL A 328 0.77 -6.88 35.70
N ALA A 329 1.36 -7.91 35.09
CA ALA A 329 2.21 -8.87 35.79
C ALA A 329 3.41 -8.18 36.44
N GLU A 330 4.12 -7.32 35.72
CA GLU A 330 5.27 -6.58 36.25
C GLU A 330 4.88 -5.65 37.42
N ILE A 331 3.71 -5.01 37.36
CA ILE A 331 3.19 -4.18 38.45
C ILE A 331 2.89 -5.03 39.70
N ILE A 332 2.27 -6.20 39.53
CA ILE A 332 1.94 -7.12 40.64
C ILE A 332 3.22 -7.67 41.28
N PHE A 333 4.18 -8.13 40.49
CA PHE A 333 5.48 -8.64 41.00
C PHE A 333 6.28 -7.56 41.72
N SER A 334 6.27 -6.33 41.21
CA SER A 334 6.89 -5.18 41.89
C SER A 334 6.20 -4.88 43.23
N ARG A 335 4.88 -5.04 43.36
CA ARG A 335 4.18 -4.90 44.66
C ARG A 335 4.57 -6.01 45.64
N LYS A 336 4.57 -7.28 45.22
CA LYS A 336 4.95 -8.43 46.09
C LYS A 336 6.39 -8.33 46.59
N GLY A 337 7.33 -7.91 45.74
CA GLY A 337 8.70 -7.64 46.18
C GLY A 337 8.79 -6.58 47.28
N SER A 338 7.83 -5.63 47.35
CA SER A 338 7.81 -4.62 48.42
C SER A 338 7.49 -5.17 49.80
N VAL A 339 6.74 -6.26 49.89
CA VAL A 339 6.39 -6.90 51.16
C VAL A 339 7.59 -7.68 51.71
N HIS A 340 8.37 -8.33 50.83
CA HIS A 340 9.45 -9.19 51.26
C HIS A 340 10.69 -8.44 51.78
N TYR A 341 10.92 -7.19 51.35
CA TYR A 341 11.99 -6.35 51.88
C TYR A 341 11.63 -5.70 53.23
N MET A 342 10.37 -5.37 53.50
CA MET A 342 9.98 -4.85 54.82
C MET A 342 10.13 -5.88 55.94
N VAL A 343 9.82 -7.16 55.66
CA VAL A 343 10.00 -8.25 56.63
C VAL A 343 11.49 -8.48 56.97
N LYS A 344 12.39 -8.22 56.02
CA LYS A 344 13.84 -8.41 56.23
C LYS A 344 14.47 -7.28 57.05
N ASP A 345 13.94 -6.06 56.94
CA ASP A 345 14.35 -4.93 57.76
C ASP A 345 13.79 -5.02 59.19
N GLU A 346 12.56 -5.54 59.37
CA GLU A 346 12.02 -5.83 60.71
C GLU A 346 12.76 -6.97 61.43
N GLN A 347 13.19 -8.02 60.72
CA GLN A 347 13.97 -9.10 61.34
C GLN A 347 15.43 -8.72 61.67
N ASN A 348 16.02 -7.77 60.95
CA ASN A 348 17.35 -7.26 61.29
C ASN A 348 17.34 -6.17 62.37
N GLY A 349 16.21 -5.48 62.58
CA GLY A 349 16.03 -4.54 63.70
C GLY A 349 15.91 -5.21 65.07
N ASN A 350 15.63 -6.51 65.12
CA ASN A 350 15.39 -7.25 66.38
C ASN A 350 16.62 -8.04 66.88
N LYS A 351 17.82 -7.73 66.37
CA LYS A 351 19.11 -8.31 66.84
C LYS A 351 20.02 -7.30 67.54
N GLN A 352 19.51 -6.11 67.85
CA GLN A 352 20.19 -5.14 68.72
C GLN A 352 19.25 -4.70 69.85
N SER A 353 19.07 -5.57 70.84
CA SER A 353 18.79 -5.17 72.23
C SER A 353 19.33 -6.22 73.17
#